data_AF-Q9SXT8-F1
#
_entry.id   AF-Q9SXT8-F1
#
_cell.length_a   1.000
_cell.length_b   1.000
_cell.length_c   1.000
_cell.angle_alpha   90.00
_cell.angle_beta   90.00
_cell.angle_gamma   90.00
#
_symmetry.space_group_name_H-M   'P 1'
#
loop_
_entity.id
_entity.type
_entity.pdbx_description
1 polymer ?
#
loop_
_entity_poly.entity_id
_entity_poly.type
_entity_poly.pdbx_seq_one_letter_code
_entity_poly.pdbx_strand_id
1 'polypeptide(L)'
;IAPTTRHYRSVSMDSFIGKLNFNDESSKLPPSPGLMSPGNSVDGNSAAAFSLEFGNGEFSGPELKKIMANEKLAEIAMADPKRAKRILANRQSAARSKERKMRYISELEHKVQTLQTEATTLSAQLTLLQRDSVGLTNQNSELKFRLQSMEQQA
;
A
#
# COMPACT_ATOMS: atom_id res chain seq x y z
N ILE A 1 -5.10 -47.98 12.32
CA ILE A 1 -4.03 -46.99 12.66
C ILE A 1 -4.30 -45.75 11.81
N ALA A 2 -4.71 -44.64 12.42
CA ALA A 2 -5.05 -43.40 11.69
C ALA A 2 -3.83 -42.46 11.61
N PRO A 3 -3.61 -41.72 10.51
CA PRO A 3 -2.48 -40.81 10.40
C PRO A 3 -2.77 -39.47 11.09
N THR A 4 -1.81 -38.98 11.87
CA THR A 4 -1.85 -37.67 12.53
C THR A 4 -1.48 -36.56 11.54
N THR A 5 -2.37 -35.59 11.33
CA THR A 5 -2.09 -34.38 10.54
C THR A 5 -1.09 -33.48 11.26
N ARG A 6 0.13 -33.32 10.72
CA ARG A 6 1.11 -32.32 11.19
C ARG A 6 0.74 -30.94 10.64
N HIS A 7 0.50 -29.98 11.54
CA HIS A 7 0.47 -28.56 11.18
C HIS A 7 1.90 -28.01 11.08
N TYR A 8 2.33 -27.63 9.88
CA TYR A 8 3.50 -26.78 9.68
C TYR A 8 3.14 -25.34 10.04
N ARG A 9 3.76 -24.79 11.09
CA ARG A 9 3.76 -23.36 11.39
C ARG A 9 4.92 -22.71 10.63
N SER A 10 4.62 -21.75 9.76
CA SER A 10 5.62 -20.91 9.10
C SER A 10 6.30 -19.98 10.12
N VAL A 11 7.63 -19.97 10.11
CA VAL A 11 8.46 -18.99 10.84
C VAL A 11 8.55 -17.70 10.02
N SER A 12 8.28 -16.55 10.64
CA SER A 12 8.41 -15.23 10.02
C SER A 12 9.87 -14.78 10.04
N MET A 13 10.38 -14.28 8.91
CA MET A 13 11.78 -13.87 8.72
C MET A 13 11.99 -12.36 8.86
N ASP A 14 11.12 -11.66 9.57
CA ASP A 14 11.18 -10.20 9.67
C ASP A 14 11.92 -9.77 10.95
N SER A 15 13.25 -9.81 10.90
CA SER A 15 14.13 -9.19 11.88
C SER A 15 15.51 -8.97 11.25
N PHE A 16 15.60 -8.12 10.21
CA PHE A 16 16.91 -7.58 9.79
C PHE A 16 16.88 -6.26 9.00
N ILE A 17 16.06 -5.30 9.40
CA ILE A 17 16.26 -3.88 9.04
C ILE A 17 16.01 -3.11 10.33
N GLY A 18 17.01 -2.64 11.07
CA GLY A 18 18.09 -1.79 10.59
C GLY A 18 17.81 -0.39 11.14
N LYS A 19 18.33 -0.13 12.35
CA LYS A 19 18.38 1.19 13.00
C LYS A 19 18.83 2.27 12.01
N LEU A 20 18.02 3.29 11.79
CA LEU A 20 18.50 4.62 11.42
C LEU A 20 17.69 5.66 12.20
N ASN A 21 18.36 6.28 13.17
CA ASN A 21 17.91 7.44 13.91
C ASN A 21 17.99 8.67 12.99
N PHE A 22 16.88 9.39 12.82
CA PHE A 22 16.90 10.77 12.36
C PHE A 22 16.39 11.66 13.49
N ASN A 23 17.35 12.35 14.09
CA ASN A 23 17.17 13.49 14.97
C ASN A 23 16.74 14.69 14.12
N ASP A 24 15.60 15.30 14.41
CA ASP A 24 15.41 16.73 14.13
C ASP A 24 14.48 17.37 15.17
N GLU A 25 14.86 18.60 15.49
CA GLU A 25 14.60 19.38 16.67
C GLU A 25 13.57 20.48 16.33
N SER A 26 12.93 21.04 17.36
CA SER A 26 12.32 22.38 17.34
C SER A 26 10.92 22.58 16.72
N SER A 27 9.91 22.60 17.60
CA SER A 27 9.11 23.81 17.86
C SER A 27 8.08 23.56 18.96
N LYS A 28 8.44 23.89 20.21
CA LYS A 28 7.55 23.87 21.37
C LYS A 28 7.34 25.30 21.83
N LEU A 29 6.12 25.81 21.65
CA LEU A 29 5.65 27.11 22.17
C LEU A 29 4.55 26.88 23.24
N PRO A 30 4.28 27.87 24.13
CA PRO A 30 3.93 27.66 25.54
C PRO A 30 2.42 27.51 25.81
N PRO A 31 1.99 27.13 27.03
CA PRO A 31 0.57 27.03 27.37
C PRO A 31 0.03 28.39 27.80
N SER A 32 -1.16 28.78 27.35
CA SER A 32 -1.97 29.84 27.96
C SER A 32 -3.46 29.75 27.58
N PRO A 33 -4.35 30.33 28.41
CA PRO A 33 -5.57 29.68 28.87
C PRO A 33 -6.88 30.19 28.25
N GLY A 34 -7.91 29.33 28.29
CA GLY A 34 -9.28 29.77 28.47
C GLY A 34 -10.13 30.01 27.22
N LEU A 35 -11.27 29.31 27.20
CA LEU A 35 -12.58 29.71 26.67
C LEU A 35 -12.70 29.94 25.14
N MET A 36 -13.42 29.05 24.45
CA MET A 36 -14.83 29.24 24.06
C MET A 36 -15.21 28.17 23.02
N SER A 37 -16.24 27.40 23.34
CA SER A 37 -16.90 26.45 22.45
C SER A 37 -17.51 27.16 21.23
N PRO A 38 -17.33 26.65 20.00
CA PRO A 38 -18.26 26.91 18.92
C PRO A 38 -19.43 25.93 19.05
N GLY A 39 -20.61 26.48 19.30
CA GLY A 39 -21.85 25.72 19.44
C GLY A 39 -22.21 24.96 18.17
N ASN A 40 -22.26 23.64 18.28
CA ASN A 40 -23.09 22.82 17.43
C ASN A 40 -24.32 22.42 18.24
N SER A 41 -25.39 23.20 18.08
CA SER A 41 -26.74 22.78 18.41
C SER A 41 -27.12 21.63 17.47
N VAL A 42 -26.82 20.41 17.88
CA VAL A 42 -27.41 19.18 17.37
C VAL A 42 -28.00 18.49 18.57
N ASP A 43 -29.30 18.25 18.52
CA ASP A 43 -30.11 17.61 19.55
C ASP A 43 -29.42 16.34 20.09
N GLY A 44 -28.69 16.51 21.20
CA GLY A 44 -27.85 15.46 21.81
C GLY A 44 -28.65 14.37 22.52
N ASN A 45 -29.98 14.34 22.37
CA ASN A 45 -30.83 13.43 23.11
C ASN A 45 -31.12 12.12 22.36
N SER A 46 -31.02 12.08 21.03
CA SER A 46 -31.34 10.89 20.24
C SER A 46 -30.24 9.82 20.30
N ALA A 47 -28.97 10.22 20.22
CA ALA A 47 -27.85 9.29 20.37
C ALA A 47 -27.72 8.73 21.80
N ALA A 48 -28.03 9.56 22.81
CA ALA A 48 -28.01 9.14 24.22
C ALA A 48 -29.18 8.22 24.57
N ALA A 49 -30.40 8.50 24.08
CA ALA A 49 -31.56 7.64 24.27
C ALA A 49 -31.36 6.27 23.59
N PHE A 50 -30.84 6.26 22.36
CA PHE A 50 -30.58 5.02 21.62
C PHE A 50 -29.38 4.23 22.20
N SER A 51 -28.42 4.91 22.84
CA SER A 51 -27.34 4.26 23.60
C SER A 51 -27.81 3.64 24.92
N LEU A 52 -28.96 4.07 25.46
CA LEU A 52 -29.61 3.43 26.60
C LEU A 52 -30.40 2.19 26.16
N GLU A 53 -30.92 2.21 24.92
CA GLU A 53 -31.69 1.12 24.29
C GLU A 53 -30.79 -0.02 23.78
N PHE A 54 -29.65 0.31 23.16
CA PHE A 54 -28.60 -0.66 22.84
C PHE A 54 -27.60 -0.78 23.99
N GLY A 55 -28.03 -1.46 25.06
CA GLY A 55 -27.20 -2.00 26.14
C GLY A 55 -25.86 -1.28 26.41
N ASN A 56 -25.86 -0.34 27.35
CA ASN A 56 -24.67 0.11 28.09
C ASN A 56 -23.46 0.59 27.26
N GLY A 57 -23.66 1.29 26.15
CA GLY A 57 -22.54 1.94 25.44
C GLY A 57 -21.59 0.95 24.74
N GLU A 58 -22.10 -0.20 24.31
CA GLU A 58 -21.33 -1.24 23.63
C GLU A 58 -20.81 -0.82 22.24
N PHE A 59 -21.37 0.26 21.67
CA PHE A 59 -21.06 0.78 20.35
C PHE A 59 -20.50 2.21 20.40
N SER A 60 -19.49 2.49 19.57
CA SER A 60 -19.00 3.85 19.34
C SER A 60 -19.98 4.68 18.51
N GLY A 61 -19.92 6.01 18.61
CA GLY A 61 -20.79 6.91 17.84
C GLY A 61 -20.85 6.61 16.32
N PRO A 62 -19.73 6.34 15.63
CA PRO A 62 -19.73 5.94 14.22
C PRO A 62 -20.36 4.56 13.97
N GLU A 63 -20.23 3.62 14.90
CA GLU A 63 -20.88 2.31 14.81
C GLU A 63 -22.39 2.46 14.98
N LEU A 64 -22.83 3.28 15.92
CA LEU A 64 -24.25 3.57 16.15
C LEU A 64 -24.90 4.16 14.89
N LYS A 65 -24.25 5.14 14.26
CA LYS A 65 -24.71 5.71 12.98
C LYS A 65 -24.85 4.64 11.89
N LYS A 66 -23.92 3.68 11.81
CA LYS A 66 -23.97 2.58 10.84
C LYS A 66 -25.08 1.57 11.14
N ILE A 67 -25.39 1.36 12.42
CA ILE A 67 -26.48 0.50 12.87
C ILE A 67 -27.82 1.16 12.53
N MET A 68 -28.00 2.43 12.88
CA MET A 68 -29.22 3.20 12.59
C MET A 68 -29.50 3.34 11.09
N ALA A 69 -28.44 3.43 10.27
CA ALA A 69 -28.57 3.50 8.82
C ALA A 69 -28.97 2.16 8.16
N ASN A 70 -29.04 1.05 8.90
CA ASN A 70 -29.35 -0.26 8.35
C ASN A 70 -30.32 -1.02 9.27
N GLU A 71 -31.59 -1.05 8.90
CA GLU A 71 -32.69 -1.67 9.67
C GLU A 71 -32.36 -3.09 10.13
N LYS A 72 -31.87 -3.95 9.22
CA LYS A 72 -31.46 -5.33 9.56
C LYS A 72 -30.32 -5.38 10.58
N LEU A 73 -29.38 -4.43 10.52
CA LEU A 73 -28.29 -4.37 11.49
C LEU A 73 -28.78 -3.82 12.84
N ALA A 74 -29.75 -2.90 12.85
CA ALA A 74 -30.42 -2.42 14.05
C ALA A 74 -31.19 -3.56 14.74
N GLU A 75 -31.99 -4.34 14.00
CA GLU A 75 -32.66 -5.54 14.51
C GLU A 75 -31.66 -6.53 15.12
N ILE A 76 -30.57 -6.84 14.41
CA ILE A 76 -29.54 -7.75 14.91
C ILE A 76 -28.88 -7.19 16.17
N ALA A 77 -28.62 -5.89 16.22
CA ALA A 77 -27.97 -5.29 17.37
C ALA A 77 -28.92 -5.28 18.59
N MET A 78 -30.25 -5.23 18.41
CA MET A 78 -31.21 -5.34 19.52
C MET A 78 -31.32 -6.77 20.04
N ALA A 79 -31.25 -7.76 19.15
CA ALA A 79 -31.30 -9.18 19.51
C ALA A 79 -29.96 -9.73 20.04
N ASP A 80 -28.84 -9.32 19.44
CA ASP A 80 -27.47 -9.76 19.77
C ASP A 80 -26.45 -8.64 19.45
N PRO A 81 -26.19 -7.75 20.42
CA PRO A 81 -25.22 -6.65 20.28
C PRO A 81 -23.81 -7.13 19.90
N LYS A 82 -23.35 -8.25 20.47
CA LYS A 82 -22.03 -8.83 20.21
C LYS A 82 -21.91 -9.27 18.76
N ARG A 83 -22.95 -9.88 18.19
CA ARG A 83 -22.99 -10.25 16.77
C ARG A 83 -22.95 -9.02 15.87
N ALA A 84 -23.72 -7.96 16.17
CA ALA A 84 -23.66 -6.72 15.41
C ALA A 84 -22.26 -6.10 15.43
N LYS A 85 -21.60 -6.10 16.59
CA LYS A 85 -20.20 -5.64 16.73
C LYS A 85 -19.23 -6.46 15.88
N ARG A 86 -19.37 -7.79 15.85
CA ARG A 86 -18.57 -8.65 14.94
C ARG A 86 -18.81 -8.33 13.47
N ILE A 87 -20.06 -8.08 13.07
CA ILE A 87 -20.40 -7.72 11.68
C ILE A 87 -19.71 -6.41 11.29
N LEU A 88 -19.77 -5.39 12.15
CA LEU A 88 -19.11 -4.10 11.90
C LEU A 88 -17.59 -4.25 11.81
N ALA A 89 -16.97 -4.97 12.74
CA ALA A 89 -15.54 -5.25 12.72
C ALA A 89 -15.12 -6.02 11.46
N ASN A 90 -15.89 -7.04 11.07
CA ASN A 90 -15.62 -7.81 9.86
C ASN A 90 -15.74 -6.94 8.60
N ARG A 91 -16.80 -6.12 8.49
CA ARG A 91 -16.97 -5.16 7.39
C ARG A 91 -15.77 -4.21 7.29
N GLN A 92 -15.29 -3.66 8.41
CA GLN A 92 -14.12 -2.79 8.43
C GLN A 92 -12.85 -3.53 7.99
N SER A 93 -12.64 -4.75 8.49
CA SER A 93 -11.48 -5.56 8.11
C SER A 93 -11.49 -5.95 6.63
N ALA A 94 -12.67 -6.30 6.09
CA ALA A 94 -12.87 -6.62 4.68
C ALA A 94 -12.62 -5.39 3.80
N ALA A 95 -13.12 -4.21 4.19
CA ALA A 95 -12.84 -2.96 3.50
C ALA A 95 -11.34 -2.67 3.42
N ARG A 96 -10.63 -2.74 4.57
CA ARG A 96 -9.16 -2.59 4.59
C ARG A 96 -8.44 -3.65 3.76
N SER A 97 -8.94 -4.89 3.76
CA SER A 97 -8.33 -5.96 2.96
C SER A 97 -8.51 -5.72 1.46
N LYS A 98 -9.69 -5.24 1.04
CA LYS A 98 -9.96 -4.87 -0.34
C LYS A 98 -9.09 -3.68 -0.77
N GLU A 99 -8.95 -2.68 0.09
CA GLU A 99 -8.08 -1.52 -0.13
C GLU A 99 -6.62 -1.91 -0.30
N ARG A 100 -6.06 -2.75 0.60
CA ARG A 100 -4.70 -3.27 0.44
C ARG A 100 -4.52 -4.03 -0.86
N LYS A 101 -5.47 -4.91 -1.21
CA LYS A 101 -5.41 -5.67 -2.45
C LYS A 101 -5.47 -4.76 -3.68
N MET A 102 -6.31 -3.72 -3.65
CA MET A 102 -6.40 -2.73 -4.72
C MET A 102 -5.08 -1.98 -4.90
N ARG A 103 -4.47 -1.49 -3.81
CA ARG A 103 -3.16 -0.83 -3.85
C ARG A 103 -2.08 -1.75 -4.43
N TYR A 104 -2.01 -3.00 -3.96
CA TYR A 104 -1.05 -3.97 -4.45
C TYR A 104 -1.21 -4.26 -5.95
N ILE A 105 -2.46 -4.35 -6.45
CA ILE A 105 -2.73 -4.49 -7.88
C ILE A 105 -2.19 -3.27 -8.65
N SER A 106 -2.51 -2.05 -8.22
CA SER A 106 -2.03 -0.83 -8.89
C SER A 106 -0.51 -0.68 -8.84
N GLU A 107 0.13 -1.07 -7.74
CA GLU A 107 1.60 -1.09 -7.60
C GLU A 107 2.24 -2.08 -8.59
N LEU A 108 1.65 -3.27 -8.74
CA LEU A 108 2.10 -4.26 -9.73
C LEU A 108 1.90 -3.78 -11.16
N GLU A 109 0.75 -3.19 -11.48
CA GLU A 109 0.46 -2.61 -12.79
C GLU A 109 1.47 -1.50 -13.14
N HIS A 110 1.75 -0.60 -12.20
CA HIS A 110 2.77 0.43 -12.37
C HIS A 110 4.16 -0.18 -12.58
N LYS A 111 4.55 -1.19 -11.78
CA LYS A 111 5.85 -1.86 -11.92
C LYS A 111 6.01 -2.54 -13.28
N VAL A 112 4.96 -3.17 -13.78
CA VAL A 112 4.95 -3.78 -15.13
C VAL A 112 5.19 -2.70 -16.19
N GLN A 113 4.48 -1.58 -16.12
CA GLN A 113 4.65 -0.47 -17.05
C GLN A 113 6.07 0.12 -17.01
N THR A 114 6.62 0.32 -15.82
CA THR A 114 8.00 0.80 -15.63
C THR A 114 9.00 -0.16 -16.26
N LEU A 115 8.92 -1.46 -15.93
CA LEU A 115 9.84 -2.47 -16.47
C LEU A 115 9.74 -2.61 -17.99
N GLN A 116 8.55 -2.52 -18.57
CA GLN A 116 8.36 -2.52 -20.03
C GLN A 116 9.02 -1.29 -20.69
N THR A 117 8.90 -0.12 -20.07
CA THR A 117 9.52 1.12 -20.55
C THR A 117 11.04 1.04 -20.48
N GLU A 118 11.58 0.51 -19.37
CA GLU A 118 13.01 0.26 -19.19
C GLU A 118 13.54 -0.74 -20.24
N ALA A 119 12.85 -1.85 -20.45
CA ALA A 119 13.22 -2.85 -21.44
C ALA A 119 13.26 -2.27 -22.86
N THR A 120 12.28 -1.44 -23.22
CA THR A 120 12.24 -0.76 -24.52
C THR A 120 13.42 0.20 -24.67
N THR A 121 13.69 0.99 -23.63
CA THR A 121 14.80 1.96 -23.61
C THR A 121 16.15 1.27 -23.74
N LEU A 122 16.38 0.19 -22.98
CA LEU A 122 17.61 -0.59 -23.05
C LEU A 122 17.77 -1.28 -24.41
N SER A 123 16.69 -1.77 -25.00
CA SER A 123 16.73 -2.39 -26.34
C SER A 123 17.13 -1.39 -27.42
N ALA A 124 16.64 -0.15 -27.32
CA ALA A 124 17.04 0.94 -28.22
C ALA A 124 18.53 1.28 -28.06
N GLN A 125 19.03 1.39 -26.82
CA GLN A 125 20.45 1.63 -26.55
C GLN A 125 21.34 0.49 -27.09
N LEU A 126 20.93 -0.76 -26.89
CA LEU A 126 21.64 -1.93 -27.39
C LEU A 126 21.73 -1.92 -28.92
N THR A 127 20.63 -1.59 -29.60
CA THR A 127 20.60 -1.49 -31.07
C THR A 127 21.55 -0.40 -31.58
N LEU A 128 21.59 0.76 -30.91
CA LEU A 128 22.51 1.84 -31.26
C LEU A 128 23.98 1.40 -31.11
N LEU A 129 24.33 0.82 -29.96
CA LEU A 129 25.69 0.35 -29.70
C LEU A 129 26.12 -0.77 -30.66
N GLN A 130 25.22 -1.68 -31.00
CA GLN A 130 25.49 -2.72 -32.01
C GLN A 130 25.81 -2.10 -33.37
N ARG A 131 25.02 -1.11 -33.82
CA ARG A 131 25.26 -0.40 -35.07
C ARG A 131 26.61 0.31 -35.07
N ASP A 132 26.95 1.01 -34.00
CA ASP A 132 28.19 1.76 -33.88
C ASP A 132 29.41 0.81 -33.83
N SER A 133 29.30 -0.33 -33.13
CA SER A 133 30.32 -1.38 -33.08
C SER A 133 30.59 -1.97 -34.47
N VAL A 134 29.55 -2.27 -35.24
CA VAL A 134 29.68 -2.73 -36.63
C VAL A 134 30.35 -1.64 -37.48
N GLY A 135 29.96 -0.38 -37.33
CA GLY A 135 30.57 0.74 -38.04
C GLY A 135 32.07 0.87 -37.78
N LEU A 136 32.48 0.82 -36.51
CA LEU A 136 33.90 0.87 -36.12
C LEU A 136 34.68 -0.34 -36.63
N THR A 137 34.08 -1.53 -36.62
CA THR A 137 34.71 -2.75 -37.14
C THR A 137 35.00 -2.63 -38.64
N ASN A 138 34.06 -2.07 -39.41
CA ASN A 138 34.24 -1.83 -40.84
C ASN A 138 35.36 -0.80 -41.09
N GLN A 139 35.35 0.33 -40.37
CA GLN A 139 36.41 1.34 -40.47
C GLN A 139 37.80 0.77 -40.12
N ASN A 140 37.87 -0.05 -39.06
CA ASN A 140 39.12 -0.69 -38.65
C ASN A 140 39.65 -1.64 -39.73
N SER A 141 38.75 -2.40 -40.36
CA SER A 141 39.10 -3.34 -41.44
C SER A 141 39.61 -2.60 -42.69
N GLU A 142 38.98 -1.48 -43.05
CA GLU A 142 39.43 -0.63 -44.15
C GLU A 142 40.82 -0.03 -43.89
N LEU A 143 41.05 0.51 -42.69
CA LEU A 143 42.34 1.07 -42.32
C LEU A 143 43.46 0.01 -42.35
N LYS A 144 43.19 -1.20 -41.85
CA LYS A 144 44.12 -2.33 -41.94
C LYS A 144 44.45 -2.70 -43.38
N PHE A 145 43.44 -2.76 -44.26
CA PHE A 145 43.66 -3.04 -45.68
C PHE A 145 44.52 -1.98 -46.36
N ARG A 146 44.27 -0.70 -46.08
CA ARG A 146 45.09 0.42 -46.59
C ARG A 146 46.53 0.32 -46.12
N LEU A 147 46.75 0.03 -44.83
CA LEU A 147 48.07 -0.11 -44.24
C LEU A 147 48.86 -1.27 -44.89
N GLN A 148 48.22 -2.44 -45.04
CA GLN A 148 48.83 -3.59 -45.71
C GLN A 148 49.18 -3.29 -47.18
N SER A 149 48.33 -2.53 -47.87
CA SER A 149 48.58 -2.12 -49.26
C SER A 149 49.80 -1.20 -49.37
N MET A 150 49.97 -0.28 -48.40
CA MET A 150 51.14 0.60 -48.34
C MET A 150 52.43 -0.16 -48.03
N GLU A 151 52.40 -1.15 -47.13
CA GLU A 151 53.55 -1.99 -46.80
C GLU A 151 54.03 -2.84 -47.98
N GLN A 152 53.15 -3.25 -48.89
CA GLN A 152 53.52 -4.02 -50.09
C GLN A 152 54.14 -3.16 -51.21
N GLN A 153 53.95 -1.84 -51.16
CA GLN A 153 54.47 -0.91 -52.16
C GLN A 153 55.83 -0.30 -51.78
N ALA A 154 56.33 -0.57 -50.58
CA ALA A 154 57.63 -0.12 -50.06
C ALA A 154 58.71 -1.20 -50.22
#